data_AF-A0A358IW85-F1
#
_entry.id   AF-A0A358IW85-F1
#
_cell.length_a   1.000
_cell.length_b   1.000
_cell.length_c   1.000
_cell.angle_alpha   90.00
_cell.angle_beta   90.00
_cell.angle_gamma   90.00
#
_symmetry.space_group_name_H-M   'P 1'
#
loop_
_entity.id
_entity.type
_entity.pdbx_description
1 polymer ?
#
loop_
_entity_poly.entity_id
_entity_poly.type
_entity_poly.pdbx_seq_one_letter_code
_entity_poly.pdbx_strand_id
1 'polypeptide(L)'
;MDGVESLLAEVAAIEAAACEVYGRHGLPAQPGQYRRRGDDSVWERLSDRLSPAEKWALIQAAPPEEGWRFASLDGLGARSSVPEVRRAAAVLAACAGLRQRLTEADPISPQDLADAIRLGAAWRHLDAESVASPLLFQPPESER
;
A
#
# COMPACT_ATOMS: atom_id res chain seq x y z
N MET A 1 -27.28 -6.81 -3.89
CA MET A 1 -25.84 -6.55 -3.80
C MET A 1 -25.22 -7.85 -3.36
N ASP A 2 -24.35 -8.42 -4.18
CA ASP A 2 -23.67 -9.67 -3.84
C ASP A 2 -22.73 -9.42 -2.65
N GLY A 3 -22.68 -10.33 -1.68
CA GLY A 3 -21.85 -10.16 -0.48
C GLY A 3 -20.35 -10.01 -0.83
N VAL A 4 -19.93 -10.63 -1.93
CA VAL A 4 -18.57 -10.51 -2.48
C VAL A 4 -18.31 -9.11 -3.02
N GLU A 5 -19.27 -8.53 -3.74
CA GLU A 5 -19.17 -7.18 -4.31
C GLU A 5 -19.03 -6.11 -3.21
N SER A 6 -19.81 -6.24 -2.14
CA SER A 6 -19.69 -5.36 -0.97
C SER A 6 -18.34 -5.49 -0.29
N LEU A 7 -17.82 -6.71 -0.13
CA LEU A 7 -16.51 -6.93 0.47
C LEU A 7 -15.37 -6.38 -0.40
N LEU A 8 -15.47 -6.51 -1.72
CA LEU A 8 -14.50 -5.93 -2.66
C LEU A 8 -14.49 -4.40 -2.60
N ALA A 9 -15.64 -3.76 -2.41
CA ALA A 9 -15.72 -2.31 -2.21
C ALA A 9 -15.02 -1.85 -0.92
N GLU A 10 -15.21 -2.57 0.19
CA GLU A 10 -14.51 -2.31 1.45
C GLU A 10 -13.00 -2.49 1.31
N VAL A 11 -12.55 -3.54 0.62
CA VAL A 11 -11.12 -3.74 0.32
C VAL A 11 -10.55 -2.54 -0.45
N ALA A 12 -11.26 -2.04 -1.46
CA ALA A 12 -10.82 -0.89 -2.23
C ALA A 12 -10.70 0.39 -1.38
N ALA A 13 -11.63 0.62 -0.43
CA ALA A 13 -11.57 1.74 0.49
C ALA A 13 -10.35 1.66 1.43
N ILE A 14 -10.05 0.47 1.94
CA ILE A 14 -8.87 0.22 2.78
C ILE A 14 -7.58 0.46 1.98
N GLU A 15 -7.52 0.03 0.73
CA GLU A 15 -6.36 0.30 -0.12
C GLU A 15 -6.15 1.79 -0.40
N ALA A 16 -7.24 2.54 -0.56
CA ALA A 16 -7.18 3.97 -0.83
C ALA A 16 -6.49 4.72 0.32
N ALA A 17 -6.87 4.55 1.59
CA ALA A 17 -6.18 5.27 2.66
C ALA A 17 -4.80 4.68 2.99
N ALA A 18 -4.55 3.40 2.73
CA ALA A 18 -3.18 2.88 2.79
C ALA A 18 -2.27 3.58 1.74
N CYS A 19 -2.81 3.90 0.56
CA CYS A 19 -2.10 4.70 -0.45
C CYS A 19 -1.91 6.17 -0.01
N GLU A 20 -2.85 6.76 0.74
CA GLU A 20 -2.68 8.12 1.28
C GLU A 20 -1.48 8.23 2.21
N VAL A 21 -1.21 7.20 3.03
CA VAL A 21 0.00 7.15 3.87
C VAL A 21 1.26 7.27 3.01
N TYR A 22 1.31 6.58 1.86
CA TYR A 22 2.45 6.70 0.95
C TYR A 22 2.60 8.13 0.41
N GLY A 23 1.48 8.76 0.02
CA GLY A 23 1.48 10.14 -0.48
C GLY A 23 2.03 11.14 0.54
N ARG A 24 1.67 11.01 1.82
CA ARG A 24 2.20 11.85 2.92
C ARG A 24 3.72 11.73 3.08
N HIS A 25 4.31 10.61 2.66
CA HIS A 25 5.74 10.34 2.75
C HIS A 25 6.49 10.49 1.41
N GLY A 26 5.87 11.13 0.40
CA GLY A 26 6.51 11.38 -0.89
C GLY A 26 6.74 10.12 -1.74
N LEU A 27 6.05 9.03 -1.42
CA LEU A 27 6.05 7.79 -2.19
C LEU A 27 4.85 7.78 -3.17
N PRO A 28 4.90 6.92 -4.21
CA PRO A 28 3.74 6.74 -5.06
C PRO A 28 2.49 6.34 -4.28
N ALA A 29 1.35 6.96 -4.58
CA ALA A 29 0.09 6.75 -3.88
C ALA A 29 -0.97 6.07 -4.76
N GLN A 30 -0.54 5.30 -5.76
CA GLN A 30 -1.43 4.58 -6.67
C GLN A 30 -1.00 3.12 -6.78
N PRO A 31 -1.92 2.16 -6.90
CA PRO A 31 -1.56 0.78 -7.19
C PRO A 31 -0.77 0.69 -8.51
N GLY A 32 0.28 -0.13 -8.52
CA GLY A 32 1.06 -0.36 -9.74
C GLY A 32 2.47 -0.86 -9.50
N GLN A 33 3.18 -0.99 -10.61
CA GLN A 33 4.60 -1.31 -10.68
C GLN A 33 5.38 -0.04 -10.96
N TYR A 34 6.47 0.14 -10.22
CA TYR A 34 7.25 1.37 -10.23
C TYR A 34 8.70 1.09 -10.58
N ARG A 35 9.32 2.05 -11.26
CA ARG A 35 10.77 2.09 -11.42
C ARG A 35 11.37 3.37 -10.88
N ARG A 36 12.63 3.33 -10.52
CA ARG A 36 13.44 4.50 -10.16
C ARG A 36 14.69 4.49 -11.03
N ARG A 37 15.22 5.65 -11.41
CA ARG A 37 16.49 5.75 -12.16
C ARG A 37 17.59 6.38 -11.31
N GLY A 38 17.85 5.80 -10.15
CA GLY A 38 18.93 6.21 -9.24
C GLY A 38 18.45 6.59 -7.87
N ASP A 39 19.39 6.62 -6.92
CA ASP A 39 19.08 6.77 -5.49
C ASP A 39 18.53 8.14 -5.11
N ASP A 40 18.51 9.10 -6.03
CA ASP A 40 17.90 10.43 -5.88
C ASP A 40 16.74 10.70 -6.85
N SER A 41 16.43 9.78 -7.76
CA SER A 41 15.37 9.96 -8.76
C SER A 41 13.97 9.73 -8.18
N VAL A 42 12.92 10.20 -8.85
CA VAL A 42 11.53 9.95 -8.41
C VAL A 42 11.08 8.56 -8.89
N TRP A 43 10.13 7.93 -8.19
CA TRP A 43 9.49 6.70 -8.67
C TRP A 43 8.54 7.00 -9.83
N GLU A 44 8.78 6.36 -10.97
CA GLU A 44 7.97 6.42 -12.18
C GLU A 44 7.04 5.20 -12.25
N ARG A 45 5.74 5.41 -12.47
CA ARG A 45 4.79 4.31 -12.71
C ARG A 45 5.06 3.70 -14.08
N LEU A 46 5.11 2.37 -14.14
CA LEU A 46 5.28 1.61 -15.37
C LEU A 46 3.96 1.08 -15.91
N SER A 47 3.26 0.28 -15.10
CA SER A 47 2.02 -0.37 -15.47
C SER A 47 1.35 -0.93 -14.21
N ASP A 48 0.06 -1.23 -14.32
CA ASP A 48 -0.76 -1.80 -13.24
C ASP A 48 -0.53 -3.30 -13.15
N ARG A 49 -0.20 -3.90 -14.30
CA ARG A 49 0.08 -5.32 -14.46
C ARG A 49 1.30 -5.46 -15.34
N LEU A 50 2.32 -6.09 -14.79
CA LEU A 50 3.44 -6.63 -15.55
C LEU A 50 3.40 -8.14 -15.40
N SER A 51 3.49 -8.85 -16.52
CA SER A 51 3.69 -10.28 -16.52
C SER A 51 5.01 -10.64 -15.83
N PRO A 52 5.15 -11.88 -15.33
CA PRO A 52 6.42 -12.34 -14.77
C PRO A 52 7.61 -12.17 -15.73
N ALA A 53 7.39 -12.38 -17.03
CA ALA A 53 8.42 -12.21 -18.06
C ALA A 53 8.85 -10.75 -18.23
N GLU A 54 7.91 -9.79 -18.23
CA GLU A 54 8.23 -8.36 -18.29
C GLU A 54 8.94 -7.88 -17.03
N LYS A 55 8.52 -8.36 -15.84
CA LYS A 55 9.23 -8.09 -14.58
C LYS A 55 10.67 -8.60 -14.65
N TRP A 56 10.86 -9.82 -15.15
CA TRP A 56 12.19 -10.42 -15.29
C TRP A 56 13.07 -9.64 -16.27
N ALA A 57 12.52 -9.22 -17.41
CA ALA A 57 13.23 -8.39 -18.38
C ALA A 57 13.69 -7.05 -17.77
N LEU A 58 12.85 -6.41 -16.93
CA LEU A 58 13.21 -5.19 -16.24
C LEU A 58 14.33 -5.39 -15.21
N ILE A 59 14.31 -6.51 -14.48
CA ILE A 59 15.40 -6.87 -13.54
C ILE A 59 16.71 -7.09 -14.30
N GLN A 60 16.67 -7.81 -15.42
CA GLN A 60 17.84 -8.10 -16.25
C GLN A 60 18.40 -6.87 -16.96
N ALA A 61 17.55 -5.90 -17.29
CA ALA A 61 17.95 -4.66 -17.96
C ALA A 61 18.58 -3.62 -17.02
N ALA A 62 18.42 -3.78 -15.69
CA ALA A 62 18.98 -2.86 -14.72
C ALA A 62 20.46 -3.19 -14.45
N PRO A 63 21.41 -2.25 -14.64
CA PRO A 63 22.81 -2.48 -14.31
C PRO A 63 22.97 -2.80 -12.81
N PRO A 64 23.78 -3.79 -12.42
CA PRO A 64 23.96 -4.17 -11.01
C PRO A 64 24.54 -3.02 -10.16
N GLU A 65 25.28 -2.12 -10.79
CA GLU A 65 25.91 -0.96 -10.16
C GLU A 65 24.94 0.20 -9.91
N GLU A 66 23.74 0.14 -10.49
CA GLU A 66 22.74 1.20 -10.41
C GLU A 66 21.73 1.02 -9.26
N GLY A 67 21.79 -0.11 -8.54
CA GLY A 67 20.96 -0.36 -7.35
C GLY A 67 19.52 -0.81 -7.65
N TRP A 68 18.75 -1.07 -6.58
CA TRP A 68 17.41 -1.64 -6.64
C TRP A 68 16.38 -0.63 -7.16
N ARG A 69 15.93 -0.82 -8.40
CA ARG A 69 15.17 0.18 -9.16
C ARG A 69 13.77 -0.25 -9.62
N PHE A 70 13.27 -1.41 -9.20
CA PHE A 70 11.95 -1.91 -9.56
C PHE A 70 11.22 -2.50 -8.35
N ALA A 71 9.97 -2.09 -8.13
CA ALA A 71 9.13 -2.64 -7.07
C ALA A 71 7.64 -2.42 -7.36
N SER A 72 6.80 -3.31 -6.85
CA SER A 72 5.38 -3.04 -6.65
C SER A 72 5.19 -2.07 -5.48
N LEU A 73 4.02 -1.43 -5.41
CA LEU A 73 3.71 -0.46 -4.36
C LEU A 73 3.93 -1.01 -2.94
N ASP A 74 3.38 -2.18 -2.64
CA ASP A 74 3.59 -2.89 -1.38
C ASP A 74 5.07 -3.23 -1.12
N GLY A 75 5.79 -3.63 -2.17
CA GLY A 75 7.23 -3.90 -2.11
C GLY A 75 8.05 -2.65 -1.77
N LEU A 76 7.62 -1.46 -2.18
CA LEU A 76 8.26 -0.19 -1.82
C LEU A 76 8.15 0.06 -0.32
N GLY A 77 6.93 0.00 0.22
CA GLY A 77 6.74 0.34 1.63
C GLY A 77 7.27 -0.71 2.59
N ALA A 78 7.30 -2.00 2.19
CA ALA A 78 7.85 -3.08 3.03
C ALA A 78 9.32 -2.85 3.44
N ARG A 79 10.09 -2.13 2.60
CA ARG A 79 11.50 -1.80 2.84
C ARG A 79 11.72 -0.37 3.33
N SER A 80 10.66 0.39 3.58
CA SER A 80 10.75 1.76 4.04
C SER A 80 11.35 1.84 5.44
N SER A 81 12.16 2.86 5.70
CA SER A 81 12.63 3.19 7.06
C SER A 81 11.50 3.71 7.96
N VAL A 82 10.43 4.25 7.37
CA VAL A 82 9.28 4.80 8.09
C VAL A 82 8.33 3.69 8.57
N PRO A 83 8.09 3.54 9.88
CA PRO A 83 7.23 2.47 10.42
C PRO A 83 5.79 2.48 9.89
N GLU A 84 5.17 3.65 9.76
CA GLU A 84 3.80 3.81 9.27
C GLU A 84 3.67 3.33 7.82
N VAL A 85 4.65 3.65 6.96
CA VAL A 85 4.73 3.16 5.57
C VAL A 85 4.85 1.64 5.52
N ARG A 86 5.65 1.02 6.41
CA ARG A 86 5.74 -0.45 6.48
C ARG A 86 4.40 -1.09 6.88
N ARG A 87 3.65 -0.46 7.80
CA ARG A 87 2.31 -0.93 8.16
C ARG A 87 1.33 -0.81 7.01
N ALA A 88 1.31 0.33 6.31
CA ALA A 88 0.48 0.52 5.11
C ALA A 88 0.82 -0.51 4.01
N ALA A 89 2.11 -0.84 3.83
CA ALA A 89 2.54 -1.90 2.91
C ALA A 89 1.97 -3.28 3.26
N ALA A 90 1.98 -3.65 4.55
CA ALA A 90 1.42 -4.91 5.01
C ALA A 90 -0.10 -4.98 4.77
N VAL A 91 -0.81 -3.86 4.95
CA VAL A 91 -2.25 -3.74 4.65
C VAL A 91 -2.52 -3.92 3.15
N LEU A 92 -1.74 -3.27 2.28
CA LEU A 92 -1.87 -3.42 0.82
C LEU A 92 -1.62 -4.86 0.37
N ALA A 93 -0.60 -5.52 0.92
CA ALA A 93 -0.31 -6.93 0.60
C ALA A 93 -1.45 -7.87 1.04
N ALA A 94 -2.03 -7.65 2.22
CA ALA A 94 -3.18 -8.41 2.70
C ALA A 94 -4.44 -8.17 1.84
N CYS A 95 -4.72 -6.92 1.45
CA CYS A 95 -5.81 -6.58 0.52
C CYS A 95 -5.64 -7.30 -0.83
N ALA A 96 -4.42 -7.30 -1.38
CA ALA A 96 -4.13 -7.98 -2.64
C ALA A 96 -4.38 -9.49 -2.56
N GLY A 97 -3.93 -10.14 -1.49
CA GLY A 97 -4.16 -11.56 -1.27
C GLY A 97 -5.65 -11.90 -1.11
N LEU A 98 -6.40 -11.09 -0.36
CA LEU A 98 -7.84 -11.29 -0.19
C LEU A 98 -8.61 -11.11 -1.51
N ARG A 99 -8.32 -10.05 -2.27
CA ARG A 99 -8.96 -9.80 -3.57
C ARG A 99 -8.71 -10.94 -4.54
N GLN A 100 -7.47 -11.44 -4.60
CA GLN A 100 -7.12 -12.54 -5.49
C GLN A 100 -8.03 -13.76 -5.21
N ARG A 101 -8.13 -14.17 -3.95
CA ARG A 101 -8.95 -15.34 -3.56
C ARG A 101 -10.45 -15.12 -3.80
N LEU A 102 -10.96 -13.92 -3.51
CA LEU A 102 -12.36 -13.57 -3.80
C LEU A 102 -12.67 -13.57 -5.31
N THR A 103 -11.67 -13.34 -6.16
CA THR A 103 -11.84 -13.27 -7.62
C THR A 103 -11.65 -14.64 -8.29
N GLU A 104 -10.92 -15.57 -7.66
CA GLU A 104 -10.61 -16.90 -8.21
C GLU A 104 -11.80 -17.88 -8.18
N ALA A 105 -13.02 -17.43 -7.83
CA ALA A 105 -14.25 -18.23 -7.77
C ALA A 105 -14.19 -19.45 -6.82
N ASP A 106 -13.16 -19.52 -5.98
CA ASP A 106 -13.07 -20.51 -4.91
C ASP A 106 -14.08 -20.19 -3.79
N PRO A 107 -14.62 -21.21 -3.10
CA PRO A 107 -15.48 -20.99 -1.95
C PRO A 107 -14.75 -20.19 -0.87
N ILE A 108 -15.37 -19.12 -0.36
CA ILE A 108 -14.83 -18.34 0.76
C ILE A 108 -14.53 -19.29 1.92
N SER A 109 -13.26 -19.33 2.32
CA SER A 109 -12.78 -20.19 3.38
C SER A 109 -12.86 -19.49 4.75
N PRO A 110 -12.86 -20.23 5.86
CA PRO A 110 -12.72 -19.64 7.20
C PRO A 110 -11.44 -18.81 7.38
N GLN A 111 -10.39 -19.11 6.61
CA GLN A 111 -9.14 -18.34 6.60
C GLN A 111 -9.35 -16.96 5.97
N ASP A 112 -10.19 -16.83 4.94
CA ASP A 112 -10.53 -15.55 4.32
C ASP A 112 -11.23 -14.61 5.28
N LEU A 113 -12.17 -15.16 6.06
CA LEU A 113 -12.84 -14.40 7.11
C LEU A 113 -11.85 -13.94 8.19
N ALA A 114 -10.93 -14.82 8.62
CA ALA A 114 -9.92 -14.49 9.60
C ALA A 114 -8.94 -13.40 9.09
N ASP A 115 -8.57 -13.46 7.80
CA ASP A 115 -7.76 -12.43 7.15
C ASP A 115 -8.50 -11.08 7.08
N ALA A 116 -9.78 -11.08 6.71
CA ALA A 116 -10.60 -9.87 6.68
C ALA A 116 -10.73 -9.22 8.08
N ILE A 117 -10.90 -10.02 9.14
CA ILE A 117 -10.94 -9.52 10.52
C ILE A 117 -9.59 -8.90 10.93
N ARG A 118 -8.47 -9.58 10.63
CA ARG A 118 -7.11 -9.07 10.89
C ARG A 118 -6.86 -7.76 10.14
N LEU A 119 -7.32 -7.69 8.89
CA LEU A 119 -7.21 -6.49 8.07
C LEU A 119 -7.97 -5.31 8.67
N GLY A 120 -9.23 -5.53 9.09
CA GLY A 120 -10.02 -4.49 9.75
C GLY A 120 -9.40 -4.00 11.07
N ALA A 121 -8.72 -4.87 11.82
CA ALA A 121 -7.98 -4.47 13.02
C ALA A 121 -6.73 -3.63 12.69
N ALA A 122 -5.96 -4.04 11.66
CA ALA A 122 -4.80 -3.29 11.19
C ALA A 122 -5.18 -1.90 10.67
N TRP A 123 -6.32 -1.80 9.96
CA TRP A 123 -6.87 -0.53 9.49
C TRP A 123 -7.14 0.46 10.62
N ARG A 124 -7.84 0.02 11.68
CA ARG A 124 -8.16 0.88 12.84
C ARG A 124 -6.91 1.40 13.55
N HIS A 125 -5.79 0.67 13.49
CA HIS A 125 -4.52 1.16 14.03
C HIS A 125 -3.87 2.23 13.15
N LEU A 126 -3.97 2.13 11.82
CA LEU A 126 -3.54 3.19 10.91
C LEU A 126 -4.38 4.47 11.10
N ASP A 127 -5.70 4.32 11.25
CA ASP A 127 -6.61 5.44 11.46
C ASP A 127 -6.38 6.12 12.82
N ALA A 128 -6.22 5.34 13.90
CA ALA A 128 -5.94 5.89 15.23
C ALA A 128 -4.61 6.66 15.31
N GLU A 129 -3.57 6.23 14.58
CA GLU A 129 -2.30 6.97 14.47
C GLU A 129 -2.45 8.24 13.60
N SER A 130 -3.29 8.21 12.55
CA SER A 130 -3.61 9.38 11.74
C SER A 130 -4.34 10.46 12.56
N VAL A 131 -5.26 10.07 13.45
CA VAL A 131 -5.97 10.99 14.37
C VAL A 131 -5.06 11.43 15.53
N ALA A 132 -4.04 10.65 15.88
CA ALA A 132 -3.05 11.00 16.89
C ALA A 132 -1.94 11.96 16.38
N SER A 133 -2.09 12.55 15.20
CA SER A 133 -1.36 13.77 14.85
C SER A 133 -1.67 14.82 15.94
N PRO A 134 -0.67 15.39 16.62
CA PRO A 134 -0.94 16.26 17.76
C PRO A 134 -1.70 17.47 17.24
N LEU A 135 -2.95 17.61 17.67
CA LEU A 135 -3.64 18.89 17.64
C LEU A 135 -2.77 19.86 18.43
N LEU A 136 -1.95 20.63 17.72
CA LEU A 136 -1.18 21.72 18.28
C LEU A 136 -2.19 22.75 18.77
N PHE A 137 -2.52 22.67 20.05
CA PHE A 137 -3.33 23.65 20.74
C PHE A 137 -2.53 24.95 20.77
N GLN A 138 -2.78 25.85 19.81
CA GLN A 138 -2.22 27.18 19.84
C GLN A 138 -2.89 27.95 20.99
N PRO A 139 -2.13 28.45 21.97
CA PRO A 139 -2.70 29.28 23.03
C PRO A 139 -3.25 30.57 22.42
N PRO A 140 -4.36 31.13 22.96
CA PRO A 140 -4.93 32.37 22.46
C PRO A 140 -3.91 33.51 22.58
N GLU A 141 -3.76 34.28 21.50
CA GLU A 141 -2.92 35.47 21.48
C GLU A 141 -3.37 36.41 22.61
N SER A 142 -2.45 36.70 23.53
CA SER A 142 -2.68 37.73 24.55
C SER A 142 -2.69 39.08 23.85
N GLU A 143 -3.88 39.64 23.67
CA GLU A 143 -4.07 41.04 23.31
C GLU A 143 -3.47 41.91 24.44
N ARG A 144 -2.59 42.83 24.03
CA ARG A 144 -1.97 43.86 24.88
C ARG A 144 -2.83 45.10 24.90
#